data_AF-A0A7Y4XXA6-F1
#
_entry.id   AF-A0A7Y4XXA6-F1
#
_cell.length_a   1.000
_cell.length_b   1.000
_cell.length_c   1.000
_cell.angle_alpha   90.00
_cell.angle_beta   90.00
_cell.angle_gamma   90.00
#
_symmetry.space_group_name_H-M   'P 1'
#
loop_
_entity.id
_entity.type
_entity.pdbx_description
1 polymer ?
#
loop_
_entity_poly.entity_id
_entity_poly.type
_entity_poly.pdbx_seq_one_letter_code
_entity_poly.pdbx_strand_id
1 'polypeptide(L)'
;MKKSGVSFASFPSVRKCWIHKNDDHILAAKELADWLDRGTVAQIRKSQDVTGENWRSKVLDKKGIICFEDYYAPRSLSDLIIL
;
A
#
# COMPACT_ATOMS: atom_id res chain seq x y z
N MET A 1 -0.73 -9.21 3.50
CA MET A 1 -1.00 -9.73 2.13
C MET A 1 -0.43 -11.14 1.87
N LYS A 2 0.65 -11.57 2.55
CA LYS A 2 1.21 -12.94 2.42
C LYS A 2 0.17 -14.06 2.64
N LYS A 3 -0.66 -13.95 3.68
CA LYS A 3 -1.77 -14.88 3.95
C LYS A 3 -2.84 -14.94 2.85
N SER A 4 -2.88 -13.94 1.97
CA SER A 4 -3.80 -13.84 0.84
C SER A 4 -3.18 -14.33 -0.47
N GLY A 5 -2.01 -14.98 -0.42
CA GLY A 5 -1.32 -15.53 -1.61
C GLY A 5 -0.48 -14.52 -2.39
N VAL A 6 -0.30 -13.28 -1.89
CA VAL A 6 0.57 -12.29 -2.52
C VAL A 6 2.02 -12.53 -2.13
N SER A 7 2.88 -12.77 -3.12
CA SER A 7 4.32 -12.92 -2.94
C SER A 7 5.03 -11.57 -3.00
N PHE A 8 5.91 -11.32 -2.03
CA PHE A 8 6.76 -10.13 -1.98
C PHE A 8 8.15 -10.38 -2.57
N ALA A 9 8.32 -11.38 -3.44
CA ALA A 9 9.63 -11.74 -4.00
C ALA A 9 10.29 -10.60 -4.80
N SER A 10 9.50 -9.79 -5.50
CA SER A 10 10.00 -8.63 -6.26
C SER A 10 10.02 -7.33 -5.43
N PHE A 11 9.57 -7.35 -4.17
CA PHE A 11 9.62 -6.19 -3.30
C PHE A 11 11.05 -5.98 -2.77
N PRO A 12 11.60 -4.74 -2.80
CA PRO A 12 12.96 -4.46 -2.37
C PRO A 12 13.27 -4.96 -0.95
N SER A 13 14.28 -5.82 -0.81
CA SER A 13 14.66 -6.43 0.47
C SER A 13 15.09 -5.41 1.53
N VAL A 14 15.74 -4.32 1.11
CA VAL A 14 16.17 -3.20 1.99
C VAL A 14 15.00 -2.47 2.66
N ARG A 15 13.78 -2.65 2.14
CA ARG A 15 12.54 -2.05 2.67
C ARG A 15 11.69 -3.07 3.44
N LYS A 16 12.18 -4.29 3.61
CA LYS A 16 11.62 -5.30 4.52
C LYS A 16 12.29 -5.20 5.89
N CYS A 17 11.58 -5.59 6.94
CA CYS A 17 12.13 -5.67 8.29
C CYS A 17 13.34 -6.61 8.31
N TRP A 18 14.48 -6.12 8.82
CA TRP A 18 15.70 -6.92 8.95
C TRP A 18 15.69 -7.87 10.15
N ILE A 19 14.79 -7.68 11.12
CA ILE A 19 14.73 -8.48 12.36
C ILE A 19 14.11 -9.85 12.10
N HIS A 20 12.99 -9.91 11.39
CA HIS A 20 12.26 -11.14 11.12
C HIS A 20 12.48 -11.60 9.68
N LYS A 21 13.61 -12.26 9.42
CA LYS A 21 14.02 -12.66 8.05
C LYS A 21 13.03 -13.57 7.33
N ASN A 22 12.19 -14.29 8.07
CA ASN A 22 11.18 -15.20 7.51
C ASN A 22 9.81 -14.52 7.31
N ASP A 23 9.64 -13.31 7.83
CA ASP A 23 8.41 -12.53 7.69
C ASP A 23 8.61 -11.37 6.72
N ASP A 24 7.70 -11.27 5.75
CA ASP A 24 7.68 -10.17 4.79
C ASP A 24 6.98 -8.95 5.42
N HIS A 25 7.62 -8.37 6.44
CA HIS A 25 7.18 -7.11 7.04
C HIS A 25 7.66 -5.95 6.19
N ILE A 26 6.73 -5.25 5.56
CA ILE A 26 7.00 -4.03 4.81
C ILE A 26 7.00 -2.84 5.77
N LEU A 27 8.08 -2.05 5.77
CA LEU A 27 8.30 -1.03 6.79
C LEU A 27 7.58 0.30 6.53
N ALA A 28 7.26 0.61 5.27
CA ALA A 28 6.63 1.87 4.88
C ALA A 28 5.41 1.64 4.01
N ALA A 29 4.31 2.32 4.36
CA ALA A 29 3.06 2.26 3.61
C ALA A 29 3.23 2.79 2.17
N LYS A 30 3.90 3.94 2.00
CA LYS A 30 4.16 4.54 0.69
C LYS A 30 4.79 3.59 -0.30
N GLU A 31 5.83 2.88 0.13
CA GLU A 31 6.55 1.99 -0.78
C GLU A 31 5.76 0.75 -1.14
N LEU A 32 4.93 0.26 -0.22
CA LEU A 32 3.99 -0.79 -0.55
C LEU A 32 3.00 -0.28 -1.61
N ALA A 33 2.45 0.92 -1.45
CA ALA A 33 1.56 1.53 -2.44
C ALA A 33 2.26 1.71 -3.80
N ASP A 34 3.46 2.29 -3.84
CA ASP A 34 4.26 2.48 -5.06
C ASP A 34 4.62 1.16 -5.74
N TRP A 35 4.85 0.11 -4.96
CA TRP A 35 5.14 -1.22 -5.51
C TRP A 35 3.88 -1.87 -6.09
N LEU A 36 2.73 -1.70 -5.45
CA LEU A 36 1.44 -2.17 -5.96
C LEU A 36 1.04 -1.44 -7.25
N ASP A 37 1.22 -0.12 -7.32
CA ASP A 37 0.86 0.69 -8.50
C ASP A 37 1.69 0.34 -9.75
N ARG A 38 2.91 -0.17 -9.57
CA ARG A 38 3.75 -0.71 -10.64
C ARG A 38 3.17 -1.97 -11.31
N GLY A 39 2.06 -2.52 -10.82
CA GLY A 39 1.42 -3.72 -11.38
C GLY A 39 2.20 -5.00 -11.08
N THR A 40 2.99 -5.00 -10.01
CA THR A 40 3.83 -6.14 -9.60
C THR A 40 3.01 -7.34 -9.10
N VAL A 41 1.76 -7.09 -8.69
CA VAL A 41 0.80 -8.10 -8.24
C VAL A 41 -0.35 -8.17 -9.22
N ALA A 42 -0.42 -9.24 -10.01
CA ALA A 42 -1.41 -9.37 -11.10
C ALA A 42 -2.88 -9.26 -10.65
N GLN A 43 -3.18 -9.63 -9.40
CA GLN A 43 -4.53 -9.54 -8.83
C GLN A 43 -4.93 -8.11 -8.43
N ILE A 44 -3.97 -7.18 -8.37
CA ILE A 44 -4.19 -5.80 -7.94
C ILE A 44 -4.10 -4.91 -9.17
N ARG A 45 -5.21 -4.23 -9.48
CA ARG A 45 -5.25 -3.25 -10.57
C ARG A 45 -4.46 -2.01 -10.18
N LYS A 46 -4.02 -1.27 -11.19
CA LYS A 46 -3.39 0.05 -11.01
C LYS A 46 -4.28 0.94 -10.15
N SER A 47 -3.65 1.75 -9.30
CA SER A 47 -4.38 2.63 -8.39
C SER A 47 -5.14 3.70 -9.17
N GLN A 48 -6.12 4.31 -8.50
CA GLN A 48 -6.86 5.45 -8.99
C GLN A 48 -6.70 6.57 -7.98
N ASP A 49 -6.29 7.76 -8.43
CA ASP A 49 -6.20 8.93 -7.56
C ASP A 49 -7.58 9.39 -7.08
N VAL A 50 -7.67 9.55 -5.76
CA VAL A 50 -8.85 10.03 -5.05
C VAL A 50 -8.45 11.28 -4.27
N THR A 51 -8.87 12.43 -4.77
CA THR A 51 -8.71 13.72 -4.07
C THR A 51 -9.85 13.92 -3.07
N GLY A 52 -9.70 14.87 -2.14
CA GLY A 52 -10.76 15.24 -1.19
C GLY A 52 -12.05 15.70 -1.87
N GLU A 53 -11.95 16.27 -3.08
CA GLU A 53 -13.08 16.60 -3.92
C GLU A 53 -13.60 15.33 -4.61
N ASN A 54 -14.77 14.85 -4.18
CA ASN A 54 -15.46 13.66 -4.70
C ASN A 54 -14.89 12.30 -4.26
N TRP A 55 -14.17 12.22 -3.13
CA TRP A 55 -13.68 10.93 -2.62
C TRP A 55 -14.82 9.93 -2.39
N ARG A 56 -15.95 10.40 -1.86
CA ARG A 56 -17.08 9.54 -1.49
C ARG A 56 -17.63 8.81 -2.70
N SER A 57 -17.92 9.49 -3.80
CA SER A 57 -18.45 8.82 -5.01
C SER A 57 -17.44 7.87 -5.64
N LYS A 58 -16.14 8.14 -5.49
CA LYS A 58 -15.07 7.26 -5.99
C LYS A 58 -14.88 6.00 -5.14
N VAL A 59 -15.25 6.01 -3.86
CA VAL A 59 -14.97 4.92 -2.90
C VAL A 59 -16.23 4.18 -2.44
N LEU A 60 -17.39 4.84 -2.44
CA LEU A 60 -18.66 4.25 -1.98
C LEU A 60 -18.94 2.95 -2.76
N ASP A 61 -19.38 1.93 -2.02
CA ASP A 61 -19.70 0.59 -2.51
C ASP A 61 -18.53 -0.18 -3.17
N LYS A 62 -17.30 0.33 -3.07
CA LYS A 62 -16.09 -0.38 -3.47
C LYS A 62 -15.42 -1.06 -2.28
N LYS A 63 -14.67 -2.12 -2.58
CA LYS A 63 -13.79 -2.82 -1.65
C LYS A 63 -12.40 -2.90 -2.25
N GLY A 64 -11.39 -2.71 -1.43
CA GLY A 64 -10.01 -2.75 -1.86
C GLY A 64 -9.10 -2.00 -0.91
N ILE A 65 -7.89 -1.79 -1.38
CA ILE A 65 -6.81 -1.15 -0.63
C ILE A 65 -6.91 0.35 -0.81
N ILE A 66 -6.90 1.11 0.29
CA ILE A 66 -6.82 2.56 0.27
C ILE A 66 -5.49 2.97 0.93
N CYS A 67 -4.69 3.75 0.21
CA CYS A 67 -3.52 4.42 0.74
C CYS A 67 -3.88 5.89 0.98
N PHE A 68 -3.73 6.35 2.22
CA PHE A 68 -3.79 7.77 2.55
C PHE A 68 -2.36 8.29 2.58
N GLU A 69 -2.04 9.18 1.64
CA GLU A 69 -0.78 9.89 1.61
C GLU A 69 -0.91 11.21 2.39
N ASP A 70 0.13 11.59 3.13
CA ASP A 70 0.23 12.89 3.81
C ASP A 70 -0.94 13.16 4.80
N TYR A 71 -1.44 12.13 5.48
CA TYR A 71 -2.60 12.25 6.38
C TYR A 71 -2.25 12.95 7.71
N TYR A 72 -2.63 14.23 7.84
CA TYR A 72 -2.74 15.00 9.11
C TYR A 72 -1.49 15.23 9.98
N ALA A 73 -0.26 14.86 9.58
CA ALA A 73 0.94 15.10 10.39
C ALA A 73 2.08 15.78 9.62
N PRO A 74 2.96 16.57 10.28
CA PRO A 74 4.09 17.24 9.63
C PRO A 74 5.08 16.23 9.05
N ARG A 75 5.02 15.99 7.73
CA ARG A 75 6.00 15.39 6.78
C ARG A 75 6.78 14.13 7.15
N SER A 76 6.73 13.62 8.38
CA SER A 76 7.69 12.59 8.80
C SER A 76 7.15 11.16 8.81
N LEU A 77 5.84 10.89 8.99
CA LEU A 77 5.41 9.49 9.23
C LEU A 77 3.96 9.09 8.87
N SER A 78 3.17 9.90 8.17
CA SER A 78 1.72 9.66 8.13
C SER A 78 1.16 9.16 6.80
N ASP A 79 1.78 8.11 6.26
CA ASP A 79 1.13 7.31 5.22
C ASP A 79 0.51 6.07 5.85
N LEU A 80 -0.75 5.80 5.53
CA LEU A 80 -1.51 4.68 6.11
C LEU A 80 -2.18 3.88 5.00
N ILE A 81 -2.00 2.56 5.03
CA ILE A 81 -2.77 1.63 4.18
C ILE A 81 -3.88 1.00 5.01
N ILE A 82 -5.10 1.08 4.50
CA ILE A 82 -6.28 0.35 5.00
C ILE A 82 -6.66 -0.70 3.94
N LEU A 83 -6.83 -1.95 4.37
CA LEU A 83 -7.19 -3.10 3.52
C LEU A 83 -8.67 -3.44 3.60
#